data_AF-A0A7C7UI43-F1
#
_entry.id   AF-A0A7C7UI43-F1
#
_cell.length_a   1.000
_cell.length_b   1.000
_cell.length_c   1.000
_cell.angle_alpha   90.00
_cell.angle_beta   90.00
_cell.angle_gamma   90.00
#
_symmetry.space_group_name_H-M   'P 1'
#
loop_
_entity.id
_entity.type
_entity.pdbx_description
1 polymer ?
#
loop_
_entity_poly.entity_id
_entity_poly.type
_entity_poly.pdbx_seq_one_letter_code
_entity_poly.pdbx_strand_id
1 'polypeptide(L)' 'MPNADEVGLGELLHEPALIETLTNGTLKGAILDVFEAEPLPESNPLWDLPNVIVTPHCD' A
#
# COMPACT_ATOMS: atom_id res chain seq x y z
N MET A 1 -17.30 16.20 4.43
CA MET A 1 -15.91 16.58 4.78
C MET A 1 -15.06 15.86 3.77
N PRO A 2 -14.20 16.53 2.97
CA PRO A 2 -13.22 15.78 2.22
C PRO A 2 -12.36 15.10 3.29
N ASN A 3 -12.35 13.77 3.29
CA ASN A 3 -11.35 13.05 4.06
C ASN A 3 -10.02 13.52 3.48
N ALA A 4 -9.03 13.73 4.34
CA ALA A 4 -7.70 14.09 3.91
C ALA A 4 -7.08 12.86 3.24
N ASP A 5 -7.56 12.52 2.05
CA ASP A 5 -6.74 11.88 1.04
C ASP A 5 -5.57 12.86 0.89
N GLU A 6 -4.39 12.49 1.34
CA GLU A 6 -3.18 13.22 0.97
C GLU A 6 -3.19 13.31 -0.55
N VAL A 7 -3.55 14.50 -1.04
CA VAL A 7 -3.89 14.80 -2.42
C VAL A 7 -2.82 14.19 -3.34
N GLY A 8 -3.11 13.00 -3.89
CA GLY A 8 -2.36 12.36 -4.97
C GLY A 8 -1.35 11.26 -4.64
N LEU A 9 -1.02 10.90 -3.39
CA LEU A 9 0.02 9.89 -3.15
C LEU A 9 -0.45 8.44 -3.38
N GLY A 10 -1.69 8.11 -2.99
CA GLY A 10 -2.29 6.80 -3.30
C GLY A 10 -2.43 6.57 -4.81
N GLU A 11 -2.83 7.59 -5.57
CA GLU A 11 -2.95 7.52 -7.04
C GLU A 11 -1.58 7.46 -7.76
N LEU A 12 -0.50 7.90 -7.11
CA LEU A 12 0.87 7.77 -7.63
C LEU A 12 1.45 6.37 -7.40
N LEU A 13 0.85 5.59 -6.49
CA LEU A 13 1.23 4.21 -6.26
C LEU A 13 0.62 3.34 -7.35
N HIS A 14 1.44 2.72 -8.19
CA HIS A 14 0.97 1.64 -9.05
C HIS A 14 1.08 0.32 -8.27
N GLU A 15 0.04 0.00 -7.51
CA GLU A 15 0.04 -1.10 -6.56
C GLU A 15 0.45 -2.45 -7.18
N PRO A 16 0.03 -2.82 -8.41
CA PRO A 16 0.47 -4.06 -9.05
C PRO A 16 1.99 -4.15 -9.25
N ALA A 17 2.65 -3.05 -9.64
CA ALA A 17 4.10 -3.03 -9.81
C ALA A 17 4.84 -3.05 -8.47
N LEU A 18 4.27 -2.41 -7.45
CA LEU A 18 4.80 -2.51 -6.09
C LEU A 18 4.77 -3.98 -5.60
N ILE A 19 3.63 -4.65 -5.74
CA ILE A 19 3.48 -6.06 -5.36
C ILE A 19 4.47 -6.94 -6.14
N GLU A 20 4.61 -6.73 -7.45
CA GLU A 20 5.57 -7.48 -8.28
C GLU A 20 7.01 -7.30 -7.77
N THR A 21 7.44 -6.06 -7.55
CA THR A 21 8.80 -5.75 -7.13
C THR A 21 9.12 -6.21 -5.71
N LEU A 22 8.14 -6.24 -4.81
CA LEU A 22 8.28 -6.84 -3.48
C LEU A 22 8.33 -8.37 -3.55
N THR A 23 7.52 -8.97 -4.41
CA THR A 23 7.44 -10.44 -4.57
C THR A 23 8.72 -11.00 -5.22
N ASN A 24 9.24 -10.34 -6.26
CA ASN A 24 10.44 -10.77 -6.96
C ASN A 24 11.75 -10.38 -6.23
N GLY A 25 11.65 -9.69 -5.08
CA GLY A 25 12.77 -9.30 -4.24
C GLY A 25 13.59 -8.12 -4.77
N THR A 26 13.12 -7.41 -5.80
CA THR A 26 13.71 -6.15 -6.26
C THR A 26 13.65 -5.11 -5.15
N LEU A 27 12.49 -4.99 -4.51
CA LEU A 27 12.33 -4.27 -3.25
C LEU A 27 12.46 -5.26 -2.08
N LYS A 28 13.30 -4.90 -1.11
CA LYS A 28 13.50 -5.74 0.08
C LYS A 28 12.35 -5.67 1.07
N GLY A 29 11.52 -4.64 1.00
CA GLY A 29 10.33 -4.46 1.82
C GLY A 29 9.75 -3.05 1.69
N ALA A 30 8.56 -2.85 2.26
CA ALA A 30 7.85 -1.56 2.27
C ALA A 30 7.09 -1.36 3.59
N ILE A 31 6.93 -0.09 3.99
CA ILE A 31 5.98 0.33 5.01
C ILE A 31 4.96 1.20 4.29
N LEU A 32 3.69 0.83 4.36
CA LEU A 32 2.60 1.43 3.60
C LEU A 32 1.51 1.95 4.54
N ASP A 33 1.14 3.22 4.37
CA ASP A 33 0.11 3.89 5.16
C ASP A 33 -1.07 4.39 4.30
N VAL A 34 -0.86 4.50 2.98
CA VAL A 34 -1.84 4.95 1.98
C VAL A 34 -1.97 3.92 0.86
N PHE A 35 -3.18 3.79 0.30
CA PHE A 35 -3.52 2.77 -0.69
C PHE A 35 -4.37 3.33 -1.83
N GLU A 36 -4.42 2.64 -2.98
CA GLU A 36 -5.31 3.04 -4.09
C GLU A 36 -6.79 3.00 -3.67
N ALA A 37 -7.16 2.05 -2.80
CA ALA A 37 -8.50 1.93 -2.24
C ALA A 37 -8.43 1.87 -0.70
N GLU A 38 -9.17 2.75 -0.04
CA GLU A 38 -9.21 2.83 1.43
C GLU A 38 -10.62 2.51 1.99
N PRO A 39 -10.72 1.63 3.02
CA PRO A 39 -9.63 0.86 3.62
C PRO A 39 -9.09 -0.23 2.68
N LEU A 40 -7.84 -0.65 2.89
CA LEU A 40 -7.22 -1.71 2.10
C LEU A 40 -8.09 -2.98 2.14
N PRO A 41 -8.57 -3.50 0.98
CA PRO A 41 -9.44 -4.68 0.97
C PRO A 41 -8.79 -5.87 1.65
N GLU A 42 -9.56 -6.68 2.39
CA GLU A 42 -9.03 -7.88 3.07
C GLU A 42 -8.45 -8.91 2.08
N SER A 43 -8.91 -8.90 0.83
CA SER A 43 -8.39 -9.76 -0.24
C SER A 43 -7.11 -9.24 -0.89
N ASN A 44 -6.55 -8.12 -0.42
CA ASN A 44 -5.38 -7.50 -1.04
C ASN A 44 -4.08 -8.29 -0.74
N PRO A 45 -3.24 -8.59 -1.76
CA PRO A 45 -2.00 -9.35 -1.56
C PRO A 45 -0.99 -8.71 -0.60
N LEU A 46 -1.04 -7.39 -0.39
CA LEU A 46 -0.14 -6.69 0.51
C LEU A 46 -0.21 -7.21 1.95
N TRP A 47 -1.35 -7.78 2.36
CA TRP A 47 -1.51 -8.41 3.68
C TRP A 47 -0.65 -9.66 3.88
N ASP A 48 -0.37 -10.40 2.80
CA ASP A 48 0.33 -11.69 2.85
C ASP A 48 1.83 -11.57 2.59
N LEU A 49 2.32 -10.39 2.17
CA LEU A 49 3.73 -10.17 1.87
C LEU A 49 4.55 -10.04 3.18
N PRO A 50 5.48 -10.97 3.47
CA PRO A 50 6.19 -11.01 4.76
C PRO A 50 7.18 -9.85 4.95
N ASN A 51 7.47 -9.11 3.87
CA ASN A 51 8.35 -7.95 3.85
C ASN A 51 7.58 -6.62 3.76
N VAL A 52 6.27 -6.65 4.02
CA VAL A 52 5.42 -5.46 4.04
C VAL A 52 4.88 -5.23 5.44
N ILE A 53 4.88 -3.97 5.88
CA ILE A 53 4.19 -3.51 7.09
C ILE A 53 3.10 -2.54 6.62
N VAL A 54 1.85 -2.88 6.91
CA VAL A 54 0.70 -2.00 6.72
C VAL A 54 0.41 -1.27 8.02
N THR A 55 0.41 0.06 7.99
CA THR A 55 -0.06 0.88 9.09
C THR A 55 -1.44 1.43 8.73
N PRO A 56 -2.44 1.30 9.62
CA PRO A 56 -3.75 1.89 9.37
C PRO A 56 -3.66 3.38 9.66
N HIS A 57 -3.48 4.21 8.62
CA HIS A 57 -3.54 5.68 8.61
C HIS A 57 -4.01 6.26 9.96
N CYS A 58 -3.05 6.45 10.88
CA CYS A 58 -3.29 6.69 12.32
C CYS A 58 -3.20 8.18 12.69
N ASP A 59 -3.25 9.07 11.70
CA ASP A 59 -3.24 10.53 11.89
C ASP A 59 -4.64 11.12 12.13
#